data_AF-A0A6L4WSG3-F1
#
_entry.id   AF-A0A6L4WSG3-F1
#
_cell.length_a   1.000
_cell.length_b   1.000
_cell.length_c   1.000
_cell.angle_alpha   90.00
_cell.angle_beta   90.00
_cell.angle_gamma   90.00
#
_symmetry.space_group_name_H-M   'P 1'
#
loop_
_entity.id
_entity.type
_entity.pdbx_description
1 polymer ?
#
loop_
_entity_poly.entity_id
_entity_poly.type
_entity_poly.pdbx_seq_one_letter_code
_entity_poly.pdbx_strand_id
1 'polypeptide(L)'
;MHNFVLTYTNIAIWLIRPSGYFDEPGQLGYYLIHALILNRLSFNNKIARNIIIVGGLLSTSLAFFISLVLYLAIENIKNIRSVFLTLLIILIVFIIYENNKNDTVIGNYIYKKFELRLMPDDEGDRSFQGNNREDSIIQGYNFFIEKPIFGYGLQELHEIGQKYEYDRSSFMGILVQGGIVGFVFHFLVVLYMVFLAFKTKNAMLIGVLLLNYIQRPGVNALFIEIIILTIILYLQDIYKERKNVIINRNNKLQ
;
A
#
# COMPACT_ATOMS: atom_id res chain seq x y z
N MET A 1 15.72 -28.75 -9.04
CA MET A 1 14.64 -27.84 -9.47
C MET A 1 14.00 -27.24 -8.23
N HIS A 2 14.46 -26.06 -7.80
CA HIS A 2 13.78 -25.30 -6.75
C HIS A 2 12.56 -24.62 -7.38
N ASN A 3 11.42 -24.61 -6.70
CA ASN A 3 10.17 -24.09 -7.24
C ASN A 3 10.21 -22.56 -7.16
N PHE A 4 10.79 -21.92 -8.19
CA PHE A 4 11.04 -20.48 -8.29
C PHE A 4 9.77 -19.60 -8.23
N VAL A 5 8.58 -20.20 -8.29
CA VAL A 5 7.27 -19.51 -8.34
C VAL A 5 6.71 -19.18 -6.94
N LEU A 6 7.16 -19.86 -5.89
CA LEU A 6 6.59 -19.67 -4.53
C LEU A 6 7.48 -18.88 -3.57
N THR A 7 8.76 -18.64 -3.90
CA THR A 7 9.72 -18.10 -2.94
C THR A 7 10.85 -17.28 -3.60
N TYR A 8 10.81 -15.94 -3.55
CA TYR A 8 12.00 -15.07 -3.62
C TYR A 8 11.80 -13.69 -2.96
N THR A 9 12.46 -13.42 -1.83
CA THR A 9 13.72 -12.63 -1.78
C THR A 9 14.20 -12.41 -0.34
N ASN A 10 15.52 -12.52 -0.19
CA ASN A 10 16.36 -12.36 1.02
C ASN A 10 16.54 -13.63 1.87
N ILE A 11 17.39 -14.55 1.39
CA ILE A 11 18.27 -15.31 2.29
C ILE A 11 19.28 -14.28 2.81
N ALA A 12 18.92 -13.56 3.87
CA ALA A 12 19.97 -12.93 4.68
C ALA A 12 20.36 -13.91 5.80
N ILE A 13 19.39 -14.60 6.40
CA ILE A 13 19.66 -15.64 7.40
C ILE A 13 18.47 -16.60 7.53
N TRP A 14 18.53 -17.79 6.90
CA TRP A 14 17.63 -18.97 6.99
C TRP A 14 16.08 -18.81 7.02
N LEU A 15 15.52 -17.59 6.96
CA LEU A 15 14.10 -17.31 6.97
C LEU A 15 13.64 -16.88 5.58
N ILE A 16 12.97 -17.77 4.86
CA ILE A 16 12.38 -17.46 3.56
C ILE A 16 11.12 -16.62 3.77
N ARG A 17 11.16 -15.38 3.28
CA ARG A 17 9.97 -14.53 3.24
C ARG A 17 9.18 -14.82 1.96
N PRO A 18 7.92 -15.25 2.05
CA PRO A 18 7.10 -15.45 0.87
C PRO A 18 6.82 -14.10 0.20
N SER A 19 7.04 -14.09 -1.10
CA SER A 19 6.70 -13.00 -2.02
C SER A 19 5.79 -13.49 -3.15
N GLY A 20 5.66 -14.82 -3.33
CA GLY A 20 4.86 -15.42 -4.39
C GLY A 20 5.35 -15.02 -5.78
N TYR A 21 4.45 -14.47 -6.59
CA TYR A 21 4.74 -13.95 -7.94
C TYR A 21 5.46 -12.58 -7.91
N PHE A 22 5.54 -11.92 -6.76
CA PHE A 22 6.10 -10.57 -6.67
C PHE A 22 7.61 -10.60 -6.40
N ASP A 23 8.28 -9.52 -6.79
CA ASP A 23 9.75 -9.42 -6.70
C ASP A 23 10.23 -9.29 -5.25
N GLU A 24 9.38 -8.76 -4.36
CA GLU A 24 9.67 -8.69 -2.93
C GLU A 24 8.44 -8.83 -2.01
N PRO A 25 8.64 -9.27 -0.75
CA PRO A 25 7.54 -9.45 0.21
C PRO A 25 6.76 -8.17 0.51
N GLY A 26 7.40 -7.00 0.37
CA GLY A 26 6.73 -5.71 0.48
C GLY A 26 5.63 -5.51 -0.57
N GLN A 27 5.86 -6.00 -1.79
CA GLN A 27 4.94 -5.90 -2.92
C GLN A 27 3.78 -6.88 -2.76
N LEU A 28 4.06 -8.09 -2.26
CA LEU A 28 3.01 -9.01 -1.84
C LEU A 28 2.08 -8.36 -0.80
N GLY A 29 2.66 -7.78 0.25
CA GLY A 29 1.90 -7.06 1.28
C GLY A 29 1.02 -5.94 0.70
N TYR A 30 1.56 -5.16 -0.23
CA TYR A 30 0.82 -4.12 -0.95
C TYR A 30 -0.46 -4.67 -1.61
N TYR A 31 -0.34 -5.75 -2.40
CA TYR A 31 -1.49 -6.34 -3.08
C TYR A 31 -2.47 -7.06 -2.15
N LEU A 32 -1.99 -7.63 -1.05
CA LEU A 32 -2.86 -8.28 -0.08
C LEU A 32 -3.79 -7.28 0.62
N ILE A 33 -3.38 -6.02 0.83
CA ILE A 33 -4.28 -4.96 1.34
C ILE A 33 -5.39 -4.65 0.32
N HIS A 34 -5.03 -4.57 -0.97
CA HIS A 34 -6.00 -4.37 -2.04
C HIS A 34 -7.02 -5.50 -2.08
N ALA A 35 -6.55 -6.76 -2.01
CA ALA A 35 -7.40 -7.93 -1.97
C ALA A 35 -8.30 -7.95 -0.72
N LEU A 36 -7.79 -7.50 0.44
CA LEU A 36 -8.55 -7.43 1.68
C LEU A 36 -9.72 -6.44 1.58
N ILE A 37 -9.47 -5.26 1.02
CA ILE A 37 -10.49 -4.21 0.80
C ILE A 37 -11.50 -4.68 -0.25
N LEU A 38 -11.04 -5.26 -1.36
CA LEU A 38 -11.93 -5.79 -2.38
C LEU A 38 -12.84 -6.90 -1.82
N ASN A 39 -12.25 -7.86 -1.07
CA ASN A 39 -13.04 -8.89 -0.40
C ASN A 39 -14.09 -8.27 0.52
N ARG A 40 -13.76 -7.20 1.26
CA ARG A 40 -14.70 -6.53 2.15
C ARG A 40 -15.85 -5.83 1.42
N LEU A 41 -15.58 -5.23 0.25
CA LEU A 41 -16.57 -4.51 -0.55
C LEU A 41 -17.48 -5.46 -1.35
N SER A 42 -16.93 -6.55 -1.87
CA SER A 42 -17.60 -7.40 -2.87
C SER A 42 -18.18 -8.68 -2.28
N PHE A 43 -17.36 -9.47 -1.58
CA PHE A 43 -17.69 -10.86 -1.23
C PHE A 43 -17.98 -11.06 0.26
N ASN A 44 -17.39 -10.22 1.10
CA ASN A 44 -17.38 -10.31 2.56
C ASN A 44 -17.02 -11.72 3.08
N ASN A 45 -16.13 -12.44 2.38
CA ASN A 45 -15.80 -13.83 2.69
C ASN A 45 -14.76 -13.90 3.83
N LYS A 46 -15.14 -14.56 4.93
CA LYS A 46 -14.29 -14.69 6.13
C LYS A 46 -13.07 -15.58 5.92
N ILE A 47 -13.21 -16.65 5.13
CA ILE A 47 -12.11 -17.57 4.84
C ILE A 47 -11.06 -16.85 4.00
N ALA A 48 -11.48 -16.20 2.91
CA ALA A 48 -10.59 -15.41 2.06
C ALA A 48 -9.88 -14.32 2.87
N ARG A 49 -10.63 -13.58 3.71
CA ARG A 49 -10.07 -12.57 4.61
C ARG A 49 -8.94 -13.14 5.49
N ASN A 50 -9.19 -14.27 6.15
CA ASN A 50 -8.22 -14.86 7.07
C ASN A 50 -6.99 -15.40 6.32
N ILE A 51 -7.16 -16.00 5.14
CA ILE A 51 -6.05 -16.45 4.29
C ILE A 51 -5.18 -15.25 3.88
N ILE A 52 -5.79 -14.14 3.45
CA ILE A 52 -5.08 -12.91 3.07
C ILE A 52 -4.28 -12.34 4.25
N ILE A 53 -4.89 -12.27 5.44
CA ILE A 53 -4.23 -11.79 6.65
C ILE A 53 -3.02 -12.66 6.99
N VAL A 54 -3.20 -13.98 7.05
CA VAL A 54 -2.11 -14.92 7.36
C VAL A 54 -1.00 -14.81 6.32
N GLY A 55 -1.32 -14.80 5.02
CA GLY A 55 -0.33 -14.64 3.96
C GLY A 55 0.47 -13.34 4.06
N GLY A 56 -0.19 -12.24 4.42
CA GLY A 56 0.47 -10.95 4.59
C GLY A 56 1.34 -10.86 5.84
N LEU A 57 0.92 -11.49 6.95
CA LEU A 57 1.76 -11.60 8.16
C LEU A 57 3.04 -12.37 7.86
N LEU A 58 2.94 -13.46 7.08
CA LEU A 58 4.11 -14.26 6.68
C LEU A 58 5.09 -13.48 5.79
N SER A 59 4.61 -12.48 5.02
CA SER A 59 5.50 -11.61 4.21
C SER A 59 6.44 -10.74 5.05
N THR A 60 6.14 -10.58 6.34
CA THR A 60 6.84 -9.70 7.29
C THR A 60 7.02 -8.26 6.77
N SER A 61 6.09 -7.77 5.94
CA SER A 61 6.10 -6.41 5.40
C SER A 61 5.56 -5.40 6.40
N LEU A 62 6.41 -4.46 6.86
CA LEU A 62 6.01 -3.37 7.77
C LEU A 62 4.82 -2.56 7.23
N ALA A 63 4.82 -2.23 5.94
CA ALA A 63 3.73 -1.51 5.28
C ALA A 63 2.39 -2.28 5.35
N PHE A 64 2.45 -3.61 5.20
CA PHE A 64 1.29 -4.47 5.39
C PHE A 64 0.79 -4.44 6.82
N PHE A 65 1.67 -4.54 7.83
CA PHE A 65 1.28 -4.45 9.23
C PHE A 65 0.56 -3.13 9.53
N ILE A 66 1.14 -1.99 9.15
CA ILE A 66 0.53 -0.67 9.37
C ILE A 66 -0.86 -0.61 8.72
N SER A 67 -0.97 -1.03 7.47
CA SER A 67 -2.23 -1.00 6.71
C SER A 67 -3.28 -1.97 7.27
N LEU A 68 -2.86 -3.16 7.71
CA LEU A 68 -3.73 -4.16 8.32
C LEU A 68 -4.31 -3.65 9.65
N VAL A 69 -3.50 -3.00 10.47
CA VAL A 69 -3.93 -2.43 11.74
C VAL A 69 -4.99 -1.36 11.52
N LEU A 70 -4.75 -0.45 10.57
CA LEU A 70 -5.73 0.55 10.20
C LEU A 70 -7.01 -0.09 9.67
N TYR A 71 -6.90 -1.08 8.77
CA TYR A 71 -8.06 -1.83 8.26
C TYR A 71 -8.89 -2.47 9.39
N LEU A 72 -8.24 -3.19 10.32
CA LEU A 72 -8.91 -3.85 11.44
C LEU A 72 -9.53 -2.85 12.41
N ALA A 73 -8.86 -1.72 12.68
CA ALA A 73 -9.39 -0.65 13.52
C ALA A 73 -10.65 -0.04 12.90
N ILE A 74 -10.68 0.18 11.59
CA ILE A 74 -11.84 0.73 10.86
C ILE A 74 -13.02 -0.25 10.88
N GLU A 75 -12.77 -1.53 10.58
CA GLU A 75 -13.80 -2.57 10.61
C GLU A 75 -14.44 -2.72 12.01
N ASN A 76 -13.63 -2.51 13.04
CA ASN A 76 -14.03 -2.68 14.43
C ASN A 76 -14.25 -1.36 15.18
N ILE A 77 -14.37 -0.23 14.48
CA ILE A 77 -14.40 1.11 15.13
C ILE A 77 -15.56 1.28 16.11
N LYS A 78 -16.63 0.50 15.93
CA LYS A 78 -17.79 0.47 16.83
C LYS A 78 -17.60 -0.42 18.06
N ASN A 79 -16.57 -1.24 18.09
CA ASN A 79 -16.25 -2.16 19.17
C ASN A 79 -14.82 -1.88 19.68
N ILE A 80 -14.75 -0.98 20.66
CA ILE A 80 -13.49 -0.52 21.26
C ILE A 80 -12.63 -1.67 21.81
N ARG A 81 -13.27 -2.78 22.24
CA ARG A 81 -12.56 -3.96 22.75
C ARG A 81 -11.74 -4.64 21.66
N SER A 82 -12.27 -4.76 20.44
CA SER A 82 -11.54 -5.33 19.30
C SER A 82 -10.41 -4.43 18.80
N VAL A 83 -10.56 -3.10 18.90
CA VAL A 83 -9.48 -2.15 18.60
C VAL A 83 -8.36 -2.32 19.62
N PHE A 84 -8.70 -2.39 20.91
CA PHE A 84 -7.74 -2.62 21.99
C PHE A 84 -7.01 -3.97 21.84
N LEU A 85 -7.73 -5.04 21.50
CA LEU A 85 -7.13 -6.36 21.25
C LEU A 85 -6.17 -6.33 20.04
N THR A 86 -6.52 -5.59 18.99
CA THR A 86 -5.63 -5.43 17.83
C THR A 86 -4.35 -4.70 18.22
N LEU A 87 -4.46 -3.60 18.98
CA LEU A 87 -3.33 -2.85 19.51
C LEU A 87 -2.47 -3.69 20.46
N LEU A 88 -3.11 -4.54 21.29
CA LEU A 88 -2.43 -5.45 22.20
C LEU A 88 -1.63 -6.51 21.44
N ILE A 89 -2.18 -7.08 20.35
CA ILE A 89 -1.46 -8.04 19.50
C ILE A 89 -0.22 -7.38 18.87
N ILE A 90 -0.34 -6.14 18.37
CA ILE A 90 0.81 -5.38 17.85
C ILE A 90 1.84 -5.17 18.94
N LEU A 91 1.40 -4.75 20.14
CA LEU A 91 2.28 -4.52 21.27
C LEU A 91 2.99 -5.81 21.70
N ILE A 92 2.31 -6.96 21.71
CA ILE A 92 2.90 -8.26 22.02
C ILE A 92 3.93 -8.64 20.95
N VAL A 93 3.60 -8.47 19.66
CA VAL A 93 4.56 -8.72 18.56
C VAL A 93 5.79 -7.81 18.69
N PHE A 94 5.58 -6.54 19.06
CA PHE A 94 6.64 -5.57 19.30
C PHE A 94 7.49 -5.93 20.53
N ILE A 95 6.88 -6.35 21.64
CA ILE A 95 7.59 -6.80 22.86
C ILE A 95 8.38 -8.08 22.58
N ILE A 96 7.81 -9.04 21.86
CA ILE A 96 8.51 -10.26 21.44
C ILE A 96 9.70 -9.89 20.56
N TYR A 97 9.52 -8.94 19.64
CA TYR A 97 10.60 -8.42 18.82
C TYR A 97 11.72 -7.77 19.66
N GLU A 98 11.39 -6.80 20.52
CA GLU A 98 12.35 -6.07 21.37
C GLU A 98 13.16 -7.02 22.27
N ASN A 99 12.49 -8.02 22.86
CA ASN A 99 13.15 -8.98 23.74
C ASN A 99 14.07 -9.96 23.02
N ASN A 100 13.89 -10.17 21.71
CA ASN A 100 14.67 -11.15 20.95
C ASN A 100 15.67 -10.52 19.99
N LYS A 101 15.74 -9.18 19.92
CA LYS A 101 16.54 -8.44 18.93
C LYS A 101 18.04 -8.72 19.02
N ASN A 102 18.57 -9.01 20.22
CA ASN A 102 20.00 -9.23 20.47
C ASN A 102 20.43 -10.70 20.52
N ASP A 103 19.51 -11.64 20.80
CA ASP A 103 19.86 -13.04 21.11
C ASP A 103 19.58 -14.03 19.98
N THR A 104 18.87 -13.61 18.92
CA THR A 104 18.49 -14.52 17.84
C THR A 104 18.87 -13.98 16.48
N VAL A 105 19.30 -14.90 15.60
CA VAL A 105 19.45 -14.66 14.15
C VAL A 105 18.22 -13.96 13.56
N ILE A 106 17.03 -14.33 14.02
CA ILE A 106 15.75 -13.74 13.62
C ILE A 106 15.60 -12.31 14.16
N GLY A 107 15.98 -12.07 15.42
CA GLY A 107 15.99 -10.75 16.04
C GLY A 107 16.86 -9.75 15.29
N ASN A 108 18.10 -10.13 14.97
CA ASN A 108 19.02 -9.31 14.17
C ASN A 108 18.50 -9.04 12.74
N TYR A 109 17.74 -9.98 12.16
CA TYR A 109 17.15 -9.80 10.83
C TYR A 109 15.95 -8.85 10.84
N ILE A 110 15.05 -8.99 11.81
CA ILE A 110 13.93 -8.06 11.99
C ILE A 110 14.48 -6.68 12.35
N TYR A 111 15.52 -6.60 13.19
CA TYR A 111 16.27 -5.39 13.53
C TYR A 111 16.81 -4.66 12.30
N LYS A 112 17.50 -5.37 11.42
CA LYS A 112 18.03 -4.76 10.18
C LYS A 112 16.95 -4.29 9.20
N LYS A 113 15.69 -4.72 9.33
CA LYS A 113 14.60 -4.35 8.41
C LYS A 113 13.56 -3.42 9.01
N PHE A 114 13.40 -3.40 10.33
CA PHE A 114 12.51 -2.50 11.06
C PHE A 114 13.29 -1.36 11.71
N GLU A 115 14.36 -1.64 12.45
CA GLU A 115 15.10 -0.64 13.24
C GLU A 115 16.06 0.20 12.40
N LEU A 116 16.83 -0.40 11.48
CA LEU A 116 17.68 0.40 10.55
C LEU A 116 16.86 1.37 9.67
N ARG A 117 15.60 1.04 9.36
CA ARG A 117 14.69 1.95 8.63
C ARG A 117 14.11 3.08 9.50
N LEU A 118 14.28 2.99 10.82
CA LEU A 118 13.74 3.91 11.81
C LEU A 118 14.86 4.58 12.64
N MET A 119 16.13 4.27 12.35
CA MET A 119 17.29 4.93 12.93
C MET A 119 17.74 6.07 12.01
N PRO A 120 17.96 7.30 12.55
CA PRO A 120 18.64 8.36 11.81
C PRO A 120 20.08 7.93 11.55
N ASP A 121 20.64 8.29 10.39
CA ASP A 121 22.05 8.04 10.10
C ASP A 121 22.94 8.74 11.14
N ASP A 122 24.02 8.05 11.53
CA ASP A 122 24.95 8.50 12.57
C ASP A 122 25.74 9.78 12.17
N GLU A 123 25.51 10.34 10.98
CA GLU A 123 26.18 11.56 10.46
C GLU A 123 25.37 12.87 10.61
N GLY A 124 24.34 12.91 11.44
CA GLY A 124 23.68 14.16 11.82
C GLY A 124 22.72 14.75 10.78
N ASP A 125 22.54 14.07 9.65
CA ASP A 125 21.38 14.25 8.78
C ASP A 125 20.22 13.40 9.29
N ARG A 126 19.03 13.98 9.36
CA ARG A 126 17.81 13.28 9.84
C ARG A 126 17.26 12.29 8.81
N SER A 127 18.12 11.67 8.02
CA SER A 127 17.76 10.66 7.01
C SER A 127 17.81 9.28 7.63
N PHE A 128 16.74 8.51 7.47
CA PHE A 128 16.69 7.09 7.84
C PHE A 128 17.45 6.26 6.78
N GLN A 129 18.19 5.22 7.18
CA GLN A 129 18.88 4.36 6.21
C GLN A 129 17.90 3.73 5.20
N GLY A 130 18.15 3.98 3.91
CA GLY A 130 17.26 3.62 2.80
C GLY A 130 16.53 4.80 2.16
N ASN A 131 17.13 5.98 2.17
CA ASN A 131 16.54 7.25 1.73
C ASN A 131 16.40 7.43 0.21
N ASN A 132 16.37 6.33 -0.56
CA ASN A 132 16.19 6.33 -2.02
C ASN A 132 14.94 7.11 -2.49
N ARG A 133 13.94 7.26 -1.60
CA ARG A 133 12.70 7.99 -1.91
C ARG A 133 12.84 9.50 -1.81
N GLU A 134 13.61 10.01 -0.86
CA GLU A 134 13.86 11.44 -0.76
C GLU A 134 14.68 11.90 -1.96
N ASP A 135 15.73 11.15 -2.29
CA ASP A 135 16.55 11.38 -3.49
C ASP A 135 15.72 11.29 -4.77
N SER A 136 14.84 10.29 -4.89
CA SER A 136 13.87 10.18 -5.99
C SER A 136 12.92 11.39 -6.06
N ILE A 137 12.50 11.95 -4.93
CA ILE A 137 11.63 13.14 -4.94
C ILE A 137 12.41 14.37 -5.42
N ILE A 138 13.62 14.58 -4.90
CA ILE A 138 14.47 15.74 -5.24
C ILE A 138 14.90 15.69 -6.71
N GLN A 139 15.43 14.55 -7.16
CA GLN A 139 15.81 14.38 -8.57
C GLN A 139 14.59 14.47 -9.49
N GLY A 140 13.48 13.86 -9.09
CA GLY A 140 12.22 13.92 -9.84
C GLY A 140 11.69 15.34 -10.00
N TYR A 141 11.88 16.20 -9.00
CA TYR A 141 11.55 17.62 -9.11
C TYR A 141 12.37 18.32 -10.19
N ASN A 142 13.69 18.09 -10.21
CA ASN A 142 14.58 18.71 -11.19
C ASN A 142 14.23 18.30 -12.63
N PHE A 143 13.89 17.02 -12.86
CA PHE A 143 13.40 16.60 -14.18
C PHE A 143 12.02 17.19 -14.49
N PHE A 144 11.09 17.20 -13.53
CA PHE A 144 9.75 17.72 -13.76
C PHE A 144 9.75 19.18 -14.24
N ILE A 145 10.59 20.05 -13.67
CA ILE A 145 10.64 21.46 -14.06
C ILE A 145 11.18 21.68 -15.48
N GLU A 146 11.93 20.74 -16.05
CA GLU A 146 12.39 20.80 -17.44
C GLU A 146 11.25 20.52 -18.45
N LYS A 147 10.34 19.58 -18.13
CA LYS A 147 9.20 19.20 -18.98
C LYS A 147 7.87 19.13 -18.21
N PRO A 148 7.36 20.26 -17.68
CA PRO A 148 6.28 20.23 -16.70
C PRO A 148 4.90 19.85 -17.27
N ILE A 149 4.64 20.09 -18.56
CA ILE A 149 3.29 19.90 -19.12
C ILE A 149 3.04 18.43 -19.48
N PHE A 150 3.92 17.84 -20.30
CA PHE A 150 3.75 16.49 -20.85
C PHE A 150 4.78 15.47 -20.33
N GLY A 151 5.78 15.91 -19.55
CA GLY A 151 6.83 15.03 -19.07
C GLY A 151 7.71 14.48 -20.20
N TYR A 152 8.41 13.39 -19.88
CA TYR A 152 9.38 12.72 -20.75
C TYR A 152 8.79 11.51 -21.50
N GLY A 153 7.57 11.08 -21.15
CA GLY A 153 7.02 9.83 -21.67
C GLY A 153 7.79 8.59 -21.17
N LEU A 154 7.35 7.39 -21.57
CA LEU A 154 7.88 6.13 -21.03
C LEU A 154 9.33 5.85 -21.43
N GLN A 155 9.68 6.13 -22.69
CA GLN A 155 10.97 5.77 -23.27
C GLN A 155 12.09 6.65 -22.74
N GLU A 156 11.94 7.97 -22.85
CA GLU A 156 12.97 8.91 -22.38
C GLU A 156 13.12 8.85 -20.85
N LEU A 157 12.04 8.59 -20.12
CA LEU A 157 12.09 8.33 -18.68
C LEU A 157 12.89 7.05 -18.34
N HIS A 158 12.83 6.02 -19.19
CA HIS A 158 13.67 4.83 -19.01
C HIS A 158 15.15 5.16 -19.20
N GLU A 159 15.49 5.97 -20.19
CA GLU A 159 16.85 6.45 -20.43
C GLU A 159 17.37 7.31 -19.27
N ILE A 160 16.53 8.19 -18.71
CA ILE A 160 16.84 8.97 -17.50
C ILE A 160 17.13 8.05 -16.32
N GLY A 161 16.29 7.03 -16.11
CA GLY A 161 16.48 6.03 -15.06
C GLY A 161 17.81 5.29 -15.17
N GLN A 162 18.25 4.94 -16.40
CA GLN A 162 19.55 4.29 -16.60
C GLN A 162 20.74 5.25 -16.44
N LYS A 163 20.61 6.49 -16.93
CA LYS A 163 21.71 7.45 -16.98
C LYS A 163 21.98 8.14 -15.65
N TYR A 164 20.93 8.44 -14.90
CA TYR A 164 20.99 9.23 -13.67
C TYR A 164 20.58 8.42 -12.43
N GLU A 165 20.40 7.11 -12.56
CA GLU A 165 19.93 6.22 -11.49
C GLU A 165 18.61 6.69 -10.85
N TYR A 166 17.77 7.37 -11.64
CA TYR A 166 16.51 7.92 -11.17
C TYR A 166 15.49 6.80 -10.87
N ASP A 167 15.16 6.63 -9.59
CA ASP A 167 14.09 5.74 -9.16
C ASP A 167 12.71 6.41 -9.33
N ARG A 168 11.79 5.69 -9.96
CA ARG A 168 10.41 6.12 -10.26
C ARG A 168 9.41 5.71 -9.19
N SER A 169 9.88 5.12 -8.09
CA SER A 169 9.06 4.60 -6.99
C SER A 169 8.47 5.67 -6.06
N SER A 170 8.49 6.94 -6.47
CA SER A 170 7.88 8.08 -5.80
C SER A 170 6.72 8.67 -6.62
N PHE A 171 5.89 9.52 -6.02
CA PHE A 171 4.81 10.21 -6.74
C PHE A 171 5.35 11.14 -7.84
N MET A 172 6.61 11.57 -7.73
CA MET A 172 7.28 12.34 -8.79
C MET A 172 7.44 11.54 -10.07
N GLY A 173 7.54 10.22 -10.01
CA GLY A 173 7.61 9.38 -11.22
C GLY A 173 6.46 9.63 -12.19
N ILE A 174 5.24 9.85 -11.68
CA ILE A 174 4.06 10.16 -12.51
C ILE A 174 4.19 11.56 -13.15
N LEU A 175 4.68 12.54 -12.39
CA LEU A 175 4.90 13.91 -12.87
C LEU A 175 6.03 13.99 -13.89
N VAL A 176 7.14 13.29 -13.69
CA VAL A 176 8.25 13.24 -14.66
C VAL A 176 7.80 12.50 -15.91
N GLN A 177 7.03 11.42 -15.79
CA GLN A 177 6.56 10.65 -16.93
C GLN A 177 5.58 11.43 -17.81
N GLY A 178 4.54 12.01 -17.22
CA GLY A 178 3.41 12.56 -17.96
C GLY A 178 3.15 14.05 -17.77
N GLY A 179 3.99 14.73 -16.98
CA GLY A 179 3.78 16.12 -16.58
C GLY A 179 2.49 16.31 -15.79
N ILE A 180 2.04 17.56 -15.71
CA ILE A 180 0.77 17.96 -15.09
C ILE A 180 -0.40 17.26 -15.81
N VAL A 181 -0.33 17.10 -17.13
CA VAL A 181 -1.41 16.46 -17.90
C VAL A 181 -1.59 15.01 -17.47
N GLY A 182 -0.52 14.21 -17.48
CA GLY A 182 -0.57 12.81 -17.05
C GLY A 182 -0.96 12.68 -15.58
N PHE A 183 -0.45 13.56 -14.71
CA PHE A 183 -0.82 13.61 -13.30
C PHE A 183 -2.32 13.83 -13.12
N VAL A 184 -2.91 14.82 -13.80
CA VAL A 184 -4.35 15.10 -13.72
C VAL A 184 -5.17 13.87 -14.13
N PHE A 185 -4.88 13.25 -15.28
CA PHE A 185 -5.62 12.07 -15.72
C PHE A 185 -5.48 10.88 -14.76
N HIS A 186 -4.27 10.64 -14.25
CA HIS A 186 -4.02 9.59 -13.28
C HIS A 186 -4.82 9.78 -11.99
N PHE A 187 -4.77 10.99 -11.42
CA PHE A 187 -5.45 11.29 -10.16
C PHE A 187 -6.95 11.52 -10.31
N LEU A 188 -7.48 11.86 -11.50
CA LEU A 188 -8.92 11.99 -11.73
C LEU A 188 -9.66 10.68 -11.42
N VAL A 189 -9.10 9.53 -11.80
CA VAL A 189 -9.69 8.21 -11.51
C VAL A 189 -9.71 7.95 -10.00
N VAL A 190 -8.60 8.27 -9.32
CA VAL A 190 -8.48 8.14 -7.86
C VAL A 190 -9.44 9.08 -7.13
N LEU A 191 -9.57 10.33 -7.57
CA LEU A 191 -10.50 11.31 -7.01
C LEU A 191 -11.96 10.86 -7.17
N TYR A 192 -12.30 10.26 -8.32
CA TYR A 192 -13.62 9.71 -8.54
C TYR A 192 -13.95 8.54 -7.59
N MET A 193 -12.99 7.64 -7.36
CA MET A 193 -13.10 6.57 -6.36
C MET A 193 -13.36 7.15 -4.96
N VAL A 194 -12.58 8.17 -4.56
CA VAL A 194 -12.72 8.85 -3.27
C VAL A 194 -14.11 9.48 -3.12
N PHE A 195 -14.57 10.19 -4.16
CA PHE A 195 -15.91 10.77 -4.18
C PHE A 195 -17.00 9.73 -3.90
N LEU A 196 -16.95 8.58 -4.57
CA LEU A 196 -17.90 7.49 -4.35
C LEU A 196 -17.78 6.87 -2.95
N ALA A 197 -16.55 6.77 -2.42
CA ALA A 197 -16.30 6.24 -1.09
C ALA A 197 -17.00 7.06 0.01
N PHE A 198 -17.00 8.39 -0.12
CA PHE A 198 -17.73 9.29 0.78
C PHE A 198 -19.25 9.07 0.71
N LYS A 199 -19.80 8.75 -0.46
CA LYS A 199 -21.24 8.47 -0.62
C LYS A 199 -21.65 7.10 -0.06
N THR A 200 -20.72 6.16 0.08
CA THR A 200 -21.00 4.77 0.48
C THR A 200 -20.63 4.44 1.93
N LYS A 201 -20.20 5.42 2.75
CA LYS A 201 -19.62 5.20 4.10
C LYS A 201 -18.36 4.31 4.09
N ASN A 202 -17.72 4.13 2.94
CA ASN A 202 -16.48 3.34 2.79
C ASN A 202 -15.23 4.23 2.71
N ALA A 203 -15.37 5.54 2.94
CA ALA A 203 -14.27 6.51 2.85
C ALA A 203 -13.04 6.13 3.67
N MET A 204 -13.24 5.62 4.89
CA MET A 204 -12.12 5.18 5.74
C MET A 204 -11.38 3.97 5.16
N LEU A 205 -12.10 2.98 4.62
CA LEU A 205 -11.48 1.81 3.97
C LEU A 205 -10.68 2.23 2.73
N ILE A 206 -11.23 3.13 1.91
CA ILE A 206 -10.51 3.69 0.76
C ILE A 206 -9.31 4.53 1.21
N GLY A 207 -9.39 5.21 2.36
CA GLY A 207 -8.26 5.90 2.97
C GLY A 207 -7.08 4.96 3.25
N VAL A 208 -7.32 3.73 3.73
CA VAL A 208 -6.26 2.72 3.90
C VAL A 208 -5.61 2.37 2.57
N LEU A 209 -6.40 2.22 1.51
CA LEU A 209 -5.89 1.94 0.16
C LEU A 209 -5.01 3.08 -0.35
N LEU A 210 -5.43 4.34 -0.15
CA LEU A 210 -4.63 5.51 -0.56
C LEU A 210 -3.32 5.62 0.23
N LEU A 211 -3.34 5.34 1.53
CA LEU A 211 -2.12 5.28 2.33
C LEU A 211 -1.17 4.20 1.81
N ASN A 212 -1.70 3.04 1.44
CA ASN A 212 -0.93 1.97 0.83
C ASN A 212 -0.34 2.41 -0.53
N TYR A 213 -1.11 3.11 -1.35
CA TYR A 213 -0.69 3.69 -2.63
C TYR A 213 0.46 4.70 -2.47
N ILE A 214 0.35 5.63 -1.51
CA ILE A 214 1.41 6.61 -1.19
C ILE A 214 2.65 5.93 -0.63
N GLN A 215 2.49 4.84 0.13
CA GLN A 215 3.62 4.06 0.63
C GLN A 215 4.39 3.35 -0.49
N ARG A 216 3.83 3.18 -1.69
CA ARG A 216 4.52 2.52 -2.80
C ARG A 216 3.96 2.93 -4.17
N PRO A 217 4.13 4.20 -4.57
CA PRO A 217 3.64 4.66 -5.86
C PRO A 217 4.46 3.97 -6.98
N GLY A 218 3.77 3.47 -8.01
CA GLY A 218 4.43 2.90 -9.20
C GLY A 218 4.57 1.38 -9.27
N VAL A 219 3.94 0.59 -8.38
CA VAL A 219 3.96 -0.89 -8.49
C VAL A 219 3.00 -1.37 -9.59
N ASN A 220 3.50 -1.90 -10.71
CA ASN A 220 2.72 -2.49 -11.82
C ASN A 220 1.40 -1.76 -12.11
N ALA A 221 1.51 -0.61 -12.78
CA ALA A 221 0.43 0.34 -13.05
C ALA A 221 -0.88 -0.33 -13.51
N LEU A 222 -0.81 -1.26 -14.47
CA LEU A 222 -2.00 -1.91 -15.04
C LEU A 222 -2.81 -2.73 -14.03
N PHE A 223 -2.16 -3.53 -13.17
CA PHE A 223 -2.90 -4.38 -12.23
C PHE A 223 -3.56 -3.55 -11.13
N ILE A 224 -2.90 -2.47 -10.69
CA ILE A 224 -3.51 -1.52 -9.76
C ILE A 224 -4.69 -0.79 -10.43
N GLU A 225 -4.53 -0.33 -11.67
CA GLU A 225 -5.60 0.35 -12.40
C GLU A 225 -6.84 -0.53 -12.52
N ILE A 226 -6.67 -1.83 -12.85
CA ILE A 226 -7.77 -2.80 -12.89
C ILE A 226 -8.44 -2.95 -11.52
N ILE A 227 -7.65 -3.01 -10.44
CA ILE A 227 -8.21 -3.07 -9.08
C ILE A 227 -8.98 -1.80 -8.74
N ILE A 228 -8.44 -0.62 -9.05
CA ILE A 228 -9.10 0.67 -8.79
C ILE A 228 -10.42 0.75 -9.56
N LEU A 229 -10.43 0.37 -10.83
CA LEU A 229 -11.64 0.33 -11.64
C LEU A 229 -12.67 -0.65 -11.05
N THR A 230 -12.23 -1.83 -10.61
CA THR A 230 -13.10 -2.82 -9.97
C THR A 230 -13.72 -2.25 -8.69
N ILE A 231 -12.92 -1.59 -7.85
CA ILE A 231 -13.41 -0.93 -6.62
C ILE A 231 -14.42 0.17 -6.95
N ILE A 232 -14.16 0.98 -7.98
CA ILE A 232 -15.10 2.01 -8.45
C ILE A 232 -16.45 1.38 -8.81
N LEU A 233 -16.46 0.29 -9.59
CA LEU A 233 -17.69 -0.40 -9.98
C LEU A 233 -18.49 -0.86 -8.75
N TYR A 234 -17.84 -1.51 -7.78
CA TYR A 234 -18.51 -1.92 -6.55
C TYR A 234 -19.04 -0.74 -5.73
N LEU A 235 -18.28 0.36 -5.63
CA LEU A 235 -18.75 1.56 -4.93
C LEU A 235 -19.94 2.21 -5.64
N GLN A 236 -19.98 2.20 -6.97
CA GLN A 236 -21.13 2.68 -7.74
C GLN A 236 -22.37 1.87 -7.45
N ASP A 237 -22.27 0.55 -7.40
CA ASP A 237 -23.42 -0.33 -7.12
C ASP A 237 -23.95 -0.11 -5.70
N ILE A 238 -23.07 -0.06 -4.69
CA ILE A 238 -23.44 0.29 -3.31
C ILE A 238 -24.11 1.67 -3.24
N TYR A 239 -23.62 2.65 -4.03
CA TYR A 239 -24.20 3.98 -4.07
C TYR A 239 -25.61 3.98 -4.67
N LYS A 240 -25.82 3.27 -5.80
CA LYS A 240 -27.13 3.13 -6.45
C LYS A 240 -28.15 2.48 -5.52
N GLU A 241 -27.78 1.37 -4.87
CA GLU A 241 -28.64 0.67 -3.91
C GLU A 241 -29.12 1.61 -2.79
N ARG A 242 -28.19 2.39 -2.22
CA ARG A 242 -28.54 3.36 -1.17
C ARG A 242 -29.48 4.46 -1.66
N LYS A 243 -29.24 4.99 -2.85
CA LYS A 243 -30.11 6.02 -3.43
C LYS A 243 -31.53 5.49 -3.62
N ASN A 244 -31.69 4.25 -4.10
CA ASN A 244 -32.98 3.61 -4.27
C ASN A 244 -33.72 3.40 -2.93
N VAL A 245 -33.00 2.98 -1.88
CA VAL A 245 -33.58 2.84 -0.54
C VAL A 245 -34.10 4.18 0.01
N ILE A 246 -33.37 5.29 -0.21
CA ILE A 246 -33.78 6.62 0.23
C ILE A 246 -35.04 7.08 -0.53
N ILE A 247 -35.08 6.92 -1.85
CA ILE A 247 -36.24 7.29 -2.68
C ILE A 247 -37.48 6.50 -2.24
N ASN A 248 -37.36 5.19 -2.07
CA ASN A 248 -38.48 4.33 -1.66
C ASN A 248 -38.99 4.65 -0.25
N ARG A 249 -38.13 5.14 0.65
CA ARG A 249 -38.56 5.62 1.98
C ARG A 249 -39.34 6.93 1.90
N ASN A 250 -38.89 7.86 1.07
CA ASN A 250 -39.56 9.16 0.91
C ASN A 250 -40.94 9.01 0.27
N ASN A 251 -41.08 8.11 -0.72
CA ASN A 251 -42.37 7.84 -1.37
C ASN A 251 -43.38 7.11 -0.46
N LYS A 252 -42.94 6.47 0.63
CA LYS A 252 -43.83 5.83 1.62
C LYS A 252 -44.34 6.78 2.70
N LEU A 253 -43.79 7.99 2.77
CA LEU A 253 -44.12 9.01 3.77
C LEU A 253 -45.05 10.11 3.19
N GLN A 254 -45.40 10.01 1.91
CA GLN A 254 -46.38 10.84 1.20
C GLN A 254 -47.68 10.06 1.05
#